data_AF-A0A843F515-F1
#
_entry.id   AF-A0A843F515-F1
#
_cell.length_a   1.000
_cell.length_b   1.000
_cell.length_c   1.000
_cell.angle_alpha   90.00
_cell.angle_beta   90.00
_cell.angle_gamma   90.00
#
_symmetry.space_group_name_H-M   'P 1'
#
loop_
_entity.id
_entity.type
_entity.pdbx_description
1 polymer ?
#
loop_
_entity_poly.entity_id
_entity_poly.type
_entity_poly.pdbx_seq_one_letter_code
_entity_poly.pdbx_strand_id
1 'polypeptide(L)'
;GSSFQLEPDYTDKVYKLATMTTLKRARRSMDQVSRADDNPKVASVIYPIMQTVDMAALEVDIALGGMEQRKIQMLARENLEKIGENVPVCIHTPLLHGLDGDAKMSSSKGNYIAVDDSVEEITKKINKSYCPQGEIEDNPMIEIAETFVYPNQDTLLIKRPEKFGGDIELTHDELIKEFSEGNLHPMDLKNGIKDFLIEFFAPVRKYMEEN
;
A
#
# COMPACT_ATOMS: atom_id res chain seq x y z
N GLY A 1 -15.39 -5.23 -12.33
CA GLY A 1 -14.77 -6.14 -13.29
C GLY A 1 -15.84 -6.90 -14.06
N SER A 2 -16.38 -7.98 -13.49
CA SER A 2 -17.35 -8.87 -14.18
C SER A 2 -18.60 -8.19 -14.75
N SER A 3 -18.97 -7.01 -14.26
CA SER A 3 -20.09 -6.21 -14.79
C SER A 3 -19.89 -5.71 -16.22
N PHE A 4 -18.65 -5.56 -16.71
CA PHE A 4 -18.35 -5.03 -18.05
C PHE A 4 -17.26 -5.81 -18.79
N GLN A 5 -16.40 -6.57 -18.09
CA GLN A 5 -15.24 -7.25 -18.69
C GLN A 5 -15.60 -8.40 -19.66
N LEU A 6 -16.88 -8.74 -19.78
CA LEU A 6 -17.39 -9.75 -20.73
C LEU A 6 -18.09 -9.12 -21.95
N GLU A 7 -18.17 -7.79 -22.01
CA GLU A 7 -18.80 -7.10 -23.12
C GLU A 7 -17.97 -7.26 -24.41
N PRO A 8 -18.63 -7.32 -25.59
CA PRO A 8 -17.93 -7.50 -26.86
C PRO A 8 -16.85 -6.44 -27.12
N ASP A 9 -17.11 -5.18 -26.77
CA ASP A 9 -16.16 -4.08 -26.94
C ASP A 9 -14.92 -4.26 -26.05
N TYR A 10 -15.10 -4.60 -24.77
CA TYR A 10 -14.01 -4.88 -23.85
C TYR A 10 -13.15 -6.05 -24.34
N THR A 11 -13.79 -7.16 -24.71
CA THR A 11 -13.07 -8.37 -25.17
C THR A 11 -12.29 -8.13 -26.47
N ASP A 12 -12.84 -7.37 -27.42
CA ASP A 12 -12.14 -6.96 -28.64
C ASP A 12 -10.88 -6.14 -28.32
N LYS A 13 -10.96 -5.18 -27.39
CA LYS A 13 -9.80 -4.39 -26.93
C LYS A 13 -8.73 -5.28 -26.28
N VAL A 14 -9.12 -6.26 -25.46
CA VAL A 14 -8.18 -7.23 -24.88
C VAL A 14 -7.43 -7.98 -25.98
N TYR A 15 -8.14 -8.50 -26.98
CA TYR A 15 -7.50 -9.22 -28.10
C TYR A 15 -6.59 -8.32 -28.91
N LYS A 16 -7.02 -7.09 -29.24
CA LYS A 16 -6.19 -6.10 -29.93
C LYS A 16 -4.89 -5.84 -29.17
N LEU A 17 -4.96 -5.52 -27.89
CA LEU A 17 -3.78 -5.27 -27.06
C LEU A 17 -2.88 -6.49 -26.91
N ALA A 18 -3.45 -7.71 -26.90
CA ALA A 18 -2.68 -8.96 -26.89
C ALA A 18 -1.84 -9.14 -28.17
N THR A 19 -2.30 -8.67 -29.33
CA THR A 19 -1.50 -8.70 -30.57
C THR A 19 -0.32 -7.73 -30.54
N MET A 20 -0.39 -6.67 -29.72
CA MET A 20 0.64 -5.62 -29.64
C MET A 20 1.60 -5.80 -28.46
N THR A 21 1.25 -6.65 -27.50
CA THR A 21 2.02 -6.86 -26.28
C THR A 21 2.84 -8.14 -26.38
N THR A 22 4.17 -8.02 -26.34
CA THR A 22 5.03 -9.22 -26.31
C THR A 22 4.86 -10.00 -25.01
N LEU A 23 5.01 -11.33 -25.07
CA LEU A 23 4.98 -12.19 -23.88
C LEU A 23 5.98 -11.75 -22.82
N LYS A 24 7.19 -11.31 -23.24
CA LYS A 24 8.22 -10.77 -22.33
C LYS A 24 7.74 -9.51 -21.61
N ARG A 25 7.06 -8.60 -22.33
CA ARG A 25 6.54 -7.35 -21.75
C ARG A 25 5.43 -7.62 -20.74
N ALA A 26 4.49 -8.52 -21.07
CA ALA A 26 3.39 -8.92 -20.19
C ALA A 26 3.89 -9.64 -18.93
N ARG A 27 4.85 -10.56 -19.05
CA ARG A 27 5.47 -11.21 -17.88
C ARG A 27 6.16 -10.20 -16.98
N ARG A 28 7.01 -9.35 -17.56
CA ARG A 28 7.75 -8.32 -16.80
C ARG A 28 6.81 -7.36 -16.05
N SER A 29 5.63 -7.06 -16.60
CA SER A 29 4.68 -6.18 -15.91
C SER A 29 4.07 -6.80 -14.66
N MET A 30 4.12 -8.12 -14.52
CA MET A 30 3.56 -8.85 -13.38
C MET A 30 4.57 -9.13 -12.26
N ASP A 31 5.87 -8.85 -12.43
CA ASP A 31 6.93 -9.22 -11.46
C ASP A 31 6.66 -8.77 -10.01
N GLN A 32 5.91 -7.68 -9.81
CA GLN A 32 5.60 -7.12 -8.48
C GLN A 32 4.12 -7.30 -8.06
N VAL A 33 3.31 -7.86 -8.97
CA VAL A 33 1.85 -8.03 -8.82
C VAL A 33 1.50 -9.49 -8.63
N SER A 34 2.05 -10.39 -9.45
CA SER A 34 1.89 -11.83 -9.27
C SER A 34 2.96 -12.41 -8.36
N ARG A 35 2.62 -13.50 -7.66
CA ARG A 35 3.62 -14.34 -7.02
C ARG A 35 4.55 -14.94 -8.08
N ALA A 36 5.84 -15.06 -7.74
CA ALA A 36 6.76 -15.85 -8.54
C ALA A 36 6.23 -17.28 -8.61
N ASP A 37 6.03 -17.78 -9.82
CA ASP A 37 5.60 -19.14 -10.13
C ASP A 37 6.57 -19.67 -11.17
N ASP A 38 7.20 -20.81 -10.88
CA ASP A 38 8.13 -21.49 -11.79
C ASP A 38 7.42 -21.93 -13.09
N ASN A 39 6.10 -22.10 -13.04
CA ASN A 39 5.28 -22.55 -14.16
C ASN A 39 4.10 -21.59 -14.40
N PRO A 40 4.38 -20.33 -14.82
CA PRO A 40 3.36 -19.29 -14.91
C PRO A 40 2.29 -19.66 -15.93
N LYS A 41 1.03 -19.52 -15.54
CA LYS A 41 -0.13 -19.83 -16.39
C LYS A 41 -0.36 -18.74 -17.43
N VAL A 42 -1.06 -19.06 -18.53
CA VAL A 42 -1.44 -18.09 -19.57
C VAL A 42 -2.21 -16.90 -18.97
N ALA A 43 -3.05 -17.15 -17.95
CA ALA A 43 -3.76 -16.09 -17.23
C ALA A 43 -2.84 -14.98 -16.70
N SER A 44 -1.59 -15.30 -16.32
CA SER A 44 -0.63 -14.31 -15.81
C SER A 44 -0.27 -13.24 -16.85
N VAL A 45 -0.29 -13.56 -18.15
CA VAL A 45 0.00 -12.59 -19.20
C VAL A 45 -1.25 -11.91 -19.76
N ILE A 46 -2.43 -12.50 -19.53
CA ILE A 46 -3.72 -11.87 -19.87
C ILE A 46 -4.07 -10.78 -18.86
N TYR A 47 -3.82 -11.02 -17.57
CA TYR A 47 -4.14 -10.08 -16.49
C TYR A 47 -3.67 -8.62 -16.71
N PRO A 48 -2.38 -8.34 -17.03
CA PRO A 48 -1.94 -6.96 -17.22
C PRO A 48 -2.55 -6.29 -18.45
N ILE A 49 -2.99 -7.09 -19.44
CA ILE A 49 -3.72 -6.59 -20.61
C ILE A 49 -5.13 -6.20 -20.20
N MET A 50 -5.83 -7.05 -19.45
CA MET A 50 -7.16 -6.72 -18.91
C MET A 50 -7.12 -5.46 -18.06
N GLN A 51 -6.18 -5.34 -17.12
CA GLN A 51 -6.04 -4.15 -16.29
C GLN A 51 -5.74 -2.89 -17.11
N THR A 52 -5.09 -3.02 -18.26
CA THR A 52 -4.91 -1.90 -19.20
C THR A 52 -6.22 -1.52 -19.87
N VAL A 53 -7.01 -2.49 -20.33
CA VAL A 53 -8.33 -2.23 -20.93
C VAL A 53 -9.30 -1.67 -19.90
N ASP A 54 -9.21 -2.08 -18.63
CA ASP A 54 -10.03 -1.53 -17.54
C ASP A 54 -9.88 0.01 -17.45
N MET A 55 -8.68 0.55 -17.66
CA MET A 55 -8.46 2.00 -17.63
C MET A 55 -9.21 2.72 -18.76
N ALA A 56 -9.29 2.11 -19.95
CA ALA A 56 -10.05 2.66 -21.07
C ALA A 56 -11.56 2.48 -20.87
N ALA A 57 -11.99 1.27 -20.48
CA ALA A 57 -13.40 0.92 -20.30
C ALA A 57 -14.08 1.71 -19.17
N LEU A 58 -13.32 2.11 -18.16
CA LEU A 58 -13.78 2.97 -17.06
C LEU A 58 -13.54 4.46 -17.34
N GLU A 59 -13.08 4.82 -18.55
CA GLU A 59 -12.79 6.21 -18.96
C GLU A 59 -11.89 6.95 -17.96
N VAL A 60 -10.84 6.28 -17.49
CA VAL A 60 -9.97 6.77 -16.42
C VAL A 60 -9.07 7.90 -16.90
N ASP A 61 -9.23 9.09 -16.34
CA ASP A 61 -8.26 10.19 -16.53
C ASP A 61 -6.99 10.00 -15.68
N ILE A 62 -7.15 9.50 -14.46
CA ILE A 62 -6.07 9.30 -13.48
C ILE A 62 -6.09 7.87 -12.94
N ALA A 63 -5.07 7.09 -13.29
CA ALA A 63 -4.83 5.78 -12.73
C ALA A 63 -3.99 5.90 -11.44
N LEU A 64 -4.65 5.81 -10.29
CA LEU A 64 -4.02 5.73 -8.97
C LEU A 64 -3.70 4.27 -8.63
N GLY A 65 -2.49 3.99 -8.14
CA GLY A 65 -2.13 2.67 -7.62
C GLY A 65 -0.82 2.67 -6.85
N GLY A 66 -0.48 1.56 -6.20
CA GLY A 66 0.85 1.41 -5.58
C GLY A 66 1.97 1.34 -6.61
N MET A 67 3.20 1.60 -6.19
CA MET A 67 4.40 1.50 -7.03
C MET A 67 4.55 0.13 -7.73
N GLU A 68 3.99 -0.94 -7.17
CA GLU A 68 3.96 -2.27 -7.78
C GLU A 68 3.14 -2.32 -9.08
N GLN A 69 2.17 -1.43 -9.27
CA GLN A 69 1.30 -1.37 -10.46
C GLN A 69 1.96 -0.65 -11.64
N ARG A 70 3.10 0.04 -11.40
CA ARG A 70 3.75 0.92 -12.36
C ARG A 70 3.99 0.29 -13.72
N LYS A 71 4.48 -0.96 -13.75
CA LYS A 71 4.83 -1.60 -15.03
C LYS A 71 3.61 -1.92 -15.90
N ILE A 72 2.45 -2.14 -15.27
CA ILE A 72 1.16 -2.34 -15.94
C ILE A 72 0.61 -0.99 -16.40
N GLN A 73 0.63 0.03 -15.56
CA GLN A 73 0.23 1.39 -15.96
C GLN A 73 1.09 1.93 -17.12
N MET A 74 2.39 1.61 -17.17
CA MET A 74 3.22 1.93 -18.35
C MET A 74 2.82 1.11 -19.60
N LEU A 75 2.30 -0.11 -19.44
CA LEU A 75 1.73 -0.87 -20.56
C LEU A 75 0.53 -0.12 -21.17
N ALA A 76 -0.31 0.45 -20.31
CA ALA A 76 -1.44 1.27 -20.74
C ALA A 76 -0.99 2.50 -21.52
N ARG A 77 -0.01 3.25 -20.99
CA ARG A 77 0.56 4.41 -21.69
C ARG A 77 1.20 4.07 -23.03
N GLU A 78 1.83 2.90 -23.14
CA GLU A 78 2.47 2.45 -24.38
C GLU A 78 1.47 2.04 -25.46
N ASN A 79 0.25 1.60 -25.11
CA ASN A 79 -0.62 0.88 -26.03
C ASN A 79 -2.05 1.43 -26.19
N LEU A 80 -2.62 2.14 -25.21
CA LEU A 80 -3.99 2.65 -25.32
C LEU A 80 -4.16 3.63 -26.48
N GLU A 81 -3.19 4.55 -26.66
CA GLU A 81 -3.21 5.50 -27.78
C GLU A 81 -3.25 4.80 -29.15
N LYS A 82 -2.59 3.64 -29.27
CA LYS A 82 -2.52 2.88 -30.53
C LYS A 82 -3.86 2.25 -30.93
N ILE A 83 -4.76 2.06 -29.96
CA ILE A 83 -6.12 1.56 -30.20
C ILE A 83 -7.16 2.67 -30.15
N GLY A 84 -6.74 3.95 -30.14
CA GLY A 84 -7.62 5.11 -30.15
C GLY A 84 -8.24 5.44 -28.79
N GLU A 85 -7.70 4.89 -27.70
CA GLU A 85 -8.19 5.12 -26.34
C GLU A 85 -7.40 6.22 -25.64
N ASN A 86 -8.04 6.87 -24.65
CA ASN A 86 -7.40 7.88 -23.82
C ASN A 86 -6.28 7.27 -22.97
N VAL A 87 -5.18 8.00 -22.83
CA VAL A 87 -4.03 7.58 -22.02
C VAL A 87 -4.12 8.23 -20.63
N PRO A 88 -4.25 7.45 -19.54
CA PRO A 88 -4.36 8.01 -18.20
C PRO A 88 -3.04 8.64 -17.72
N VAL A 89 -3.18 9.64 -16.85
CA VAL A 89 -2.10 10.07 -15.95
C VAL A 89 -1.93 9.00 -14.87
N CYS A 90 -0.69 8.63 -14.55
CA CYS A 90 -0.41 7.58 -13.58
C CYS A 90 0.17 8.19 -12.30
N ILE A 91 -0.53 8.05 -11.18
CA ILE A 91 -0.07 8.50 -9.86
C ILE A 91 0.21 7.25 -9.01
N HIS A 92 1.39 7.20 -8.41
CA HIS A 92 1.84 6.05 -7.64
C HIS A 92 2.03 6.40 -6.17
N THR A 93 1.50 5.58 -5.28
CA THR A 93 1.77 5.68 -3.84
C THR A 93 2.98 4.81 -3.46
N PRO A 94 3.77 5.20 -2.44
CA PRO A 94 4.82 4.35 -1.92
C PRO A 94 4.24 3.04 -1.37
N LEU A 95 5.09 2.03 -1.28
CA LEU A 95 4.73 0.73 -0.75
C LEU A 95 5.07 0.69 0.74
N LEU A 96 4.12 0.27 1.58
CA LEU A 96 4.36 0.12 3.01
C LEU A 96 5.12 -1.19 3.30
N HIS A 97 6.19 -1.07 4.08
CA HIS A 97 6.93 -2.22 4.58
C HIS A 97 6.05 -3.07 5.51
N GLY A 98 6.36 -4.36 5.54
CA GLY A 98 5.76 -5.27 6.51
C GLY A 98 6.16 -4.90 7.92
N LEU A 99 5.33 -5.22 8.91
CA LEU A 99 5.66 -5.00 10.33
C LEU A 99 6.95 -5.70 10.78
N ASP A 100 7.46 -6.66 10.01
CA ASP A 100 8.71 -7.37 10.24
C ASP A 100 9.94 -6.67 9.62
N GLY A 101 9.77 -5.52 8.97
CA GLY A 101 10.83 -4.82 8.23
C GLY A 101 11.07 -5.41 6.84
N ASP A 102 10.24 -6.35 6.38
CA ASP A 102 10.33 -6.90 5.04
C ASP A 102 9.80 -5.90 4.01
N ALA A 103 10.34 -5.98 2.78
CA ALA A 103 10.10 -5.05 1.67
C ALA A 103 8.62 -4.86 1.29
N LYS A 104 7.70 -5.72 1.76
CA LYS A 104 6.27 -5.59 1.48
C LYS A 104 5.39 -6.19 2.56
N MET A 105 4.40 -5.39 2.99
CA MET A 105 3.26 -5.85 3.77
C MET A 105 2.41 -6.86 2.97
N SER A 106 2.17 -8.04 3.52
CA SER A 106 1.44 -9.11 2.83
C SER A 106 0.62 -9.98 3.79
N SER A 107 -0.62 -10.28 3.38
CA SER A 107 -1.47 -11.23 4.09
C SER A 107 -0.84 -12.61 4.22
N SER A 108 -0.04 -13.04 3.24
CA SER A 108 0.64 -14.34 3.28
C SER A 108 1.73 -14.44 4.35
N LYS A 109 2.31 -13.31 4.75
CA LYS A 109 3.37 -13.24 5.76
C LYS A 109 2.81 -12.94 7.15
N GLY A 110 1.56 -12.47 7.25
CA GLY A 110 0.96 -12.04 8.51
C GLY A 110 1.61 -10.79 9.11
N ASN A 111 2.41 -10.07 8.32
CA ASN A 111 3.19 -8.89 8.73
C ASN A 111 2.42 -7.58 8.48
N TYR A 112 1.11 -7.57 8.71
CA TYR A 112 0.21 -6.47 8.39
C TYR A 112 -0.77 -6.19 9.54
N ILE A 113 -1.32 -4.98 9.53
CA ILE A 113 -2.44 -4.58 10.40
C ILE A 113 -3.70 -4.56 9.53
N ALA A 114 -4.70 -5.34 9.91
CA ALA A 114 -6.01 -5.31 9.27
C ALA A 114 -6.82 -4.15 9.85
N VAL A 115 -7.69 -3.55 9.02
CA VAL A 115 -8.56 -2.44 9.46
C VAL A 115 -9.59 -2.86 10.50
N ASP A 116 -9.87 -4.16 10.57
CA ASP A 116 -10.79 -4.82 11.49
C ASP A 116 -10.08 -5.60 12.62
N ASP A 117 -8.74 -5.54 12.71
CA ASP A 117 -7.99 -6.18 13.80
C ASP A 117 -8.49 -5.66 15.16
N SER A 118 -8.70 -6.56 16.11
CA SER A 118 -9.06 -6.18 17.48
C SER A 118 -7.96 -5.34 18.15
N VAL A 119 -8.32 -4.62 19.22
CA VAL A 119 -7.36 -3.83 20.02
C VAL A 119 -6.19 -4.71 20.52
N GLU A 120 -6.48 -5.95 20.89
CA GLU A 120 -5.47 -6.92 21.32
C GLU A 120 -4.52 -7.31 20.18
N GLU A 121 -5.05 -7.55 18.98
CA GLU A 121 -4.26 -7.90 17.80
C GLU A 121 -3.37 -6.75 17.34
N ILE A 122 -3.90 -5.53 17.23
CA ILE A 122 -3.11 -4.33 16.90
C ILE A 122 -1.96 -4.19 17.91
N THR A 123 -2.27 -4.27 19.20
CA THR A 123 -1.26 -4.17 20.28
C THR A 123 -0.18 -5.23 20.14
N LYS A 124 -0.57 -6.49 19.94
CA LYS A 124 0.35 -7.61 19.79
C LYS A 124 1.25 -7.47 18.56
N LYS A 125 0.69 -7.03 17.43
CA LYS A 125 1.40 -6.84 16.16
C LYS A 125 2.38 -5.67 16.25
N ILE A 126 1.95 -4.52 16.75
CA ILE A 126 2.82 -3.34 16.91
C ILE A 126 3.96 -3.63 17.90
N ASN A 127 3.69 -4.28 19.04
CA ASN A 127 4.75 -4.58 20.01
C ASN A 127 5.88 -5.43 19.39
N LYS A 128 5.53 -6.36 18.50
CA LYS A 128 6.47 -7.24 17.80
C LYS A 128 7.11 -6.63 16.54
N SER A 129 6.66 -5.46 16.11
CA SER A 129 7.11 -4.87 14.86
C SER A 129 8.61 -4.51 14.87
N TYR A 130 9.21 -4.49 13.69
CA TYR A 130 10.52 -3.93 13.43
C TYR A 130 10.47 -2.41 13.63
N CYS A 131 11.33 -1.91 14.52
CA CYS A 131 11.50 -0.48 14.79
C CYS A 131 12.85 -0.30 15.52
N PRO A 132 13.97 -0.45 14.82
CA PRO A 132 15.28 -0.15 15.38
C PRO A 132 15.41 1.35 15.68
N GLN A 133 16.12 1.66 16.76
CA GLN A 133 16.29 3.05 17.22
C GLN A 133 17.19 3.82 16.26
N GLY A 134 16.79 5.05 15.93
CA GLY A 134 17.57 5.94 15.05
C GLY A 134 17.40 5.71 13.56
N GLU A 135 16.81 4.59 13.14
CA GLU A 135 16.61 4.26 11.73
C GLU A 135 15.27 4.81 11.23
N ILE A 136 15.34 5.72 10.27
CA ILE A 136 14.17 6.38 9.67
C ILE A 136 13.73 5.66 8.39
N GLU A 137 14.70 5.33 7.53
CA GLU A 137 14.45 4.65 6.26
C GLU A 137 14.01 3.19 6.50
N ASP A 138 13.06 2.72 5.69
CA ASP A 138 12.49 1.36 5.72
C ASP A 138 11.97 0.94 7.11
N ASN A 139 11.61 1.91 7.97
CA ASN A 139 11.06 1.66 9.30
C ASN A 139 9.52 1.69 9.26
N PRO A 140 8.83 0.55 9.45
CA PRO A 140 7.37 0.48 9.35
C PRO A 140 6.64 1.43 10.30
N MET A 141 7.20 1.75 11.46
CA MET A 141 6.54 2.66 12.42
C MET A 141 6.60 4.11 11.95
N ILE A 142 7.71 4.51 11.34
CA ILE A 142 7.85 5.84 10.73
C ILE A 142 6.93 5.94 9.51
N GLU A 143 6.92 4.92 8.65
CA GLU A 143 6.06 4.91 7.46
C GLU A 143 4.57 4.97 7.82
N ILE A 144 4.15 4.27 8.88
CA ILE A 144 2.77 4.37 9.38
C ILE A 144 2.48 5.78 9.90
N ALA A 145 3.44 6.42 10.58
CA ALA A 145 3.27 7.81 11.02
C ALA A 145 3.06 8.75 9.82
N GLU A 146 3.93 8.66 8.81
CA GLU A 146 3.86 9.48 7.60
C GLU A 146 2.60 9.22 6.77
N THR A 147 2.14 7.98 6.72
CA THR A 147 1.03 7.58 5.85
C THR A 147 -0.34 7.72 6.51
N PHE A 148 -0.43 7.59 7.84
CA PHE A 148 -1.71 7.59 8.55
C PHE A 148 -1.82 8.70 9.59
N VAL A 149 -0.78 8.97 10.38
CA VAL A 149 -0.86 9.99 11.44
C VAL A 149 -0.92 11.37 10.81
N TYR A 150 0.15 11.79 10.14
CA TYR A 150 0.30 13.17 9.67
C TYR A 150 -0.66 13.62 8.56
N PRO A 151 -1.23 12.73 7.73
CA PRO A 151 -2.32 13.11 6.83
C PRO A 151 -3.66 13.37 7.54
N ASN A 152 -3.83 12.89 8.78
CA ASN A 152 -5.09 12.98 9.52
C ASN A 152 -5.03 13.88 10.76
N GLN A 153 -3.83 14.21 11.27
CA GLN A 153 -3.61 15.10 12.40
C GLN A 153 -2.21 15.72 12.34
N ASP A 154 -2.04 16.92 12.92
CA ASP A 154 -0.76 17.67 12.83
C ASP A 154 0.36 17.07 13.70
N THR A 155 0.00 16.35 14.76
CA THR A 155 0.94 15.85 15.77
C THR A 155 0.64 14.41 16.19
N LEU A 156 1.68 13.66 16.55
CA LEU A 156 1.59 12.35 17.20
C LEU A 156 1.69 12.51 18.71
N LEU A 157 0.62 12.17 19.43
CA LEU A 157 0.62 12.10 20.89
C LEU A 157 1.25 10.79 21.37
N ILE A 158 2.28 10.88 22.20
CA ILE A 158 2.95 9.75 22.84
C ILE A 158 2.79 9.88 24.35
N LYS A 159 1.98 9.00 24.93
CA LYS A 159 1.76 8.95 26.39
C LYS A 159 2.89 8.19 27.07
N ARG A 160 3.61 8.84 27.98
CA ARG A 160 4.72 8.21 28.70
C ARG A 160 4.78 8.67 30.17
N PRO A 161 5.16 7.78 31.10
CA PRO A 161 5.28 8.15 32.51
C PRO A 161 6.19 9.37 32.73
N GLU A 162 5.93 10.20 33.74
CA GLU A 162 6.74 11.40 34.06
C GLU A 162 8.24 11.08 34.22
N LYS A 163 8.58 9.92 34.81
CA LYS A 163 9.95 9.43 34.96
C LYS A 163 10.72 9.22 33.64
N PHE A 164 10.00 9.16 32.52
CA PHE A 164 10.55 9.04 31.17
C PHE A 164 10.30 10.30 30.33
N GLY A 165 9.94 11.42 30.98
CA GLY A 165 9.81 12.73 30.34
C GLY A 165 8.37 13.19 30.06
N GLY A 166 7.35 12.47 30.55
CA GLY A 166 5.93 12.88 30.47
C GLY A 166 5.35 12.90 29.04
N ASP A 167 4.04 13.04 28.91
CA ASP A 167 3.39 13.02 27.59
C ASP A 167 3.99 14.06 26.63
N ILE A 168 4.21 13.66 25.38
CA ILE A 168 4.75 14.52 24.32
C ILE A 168 3.87 14.48 23.08
N GLU A 169 3.80 15.60 22.38
CA GLU A 169 3.19 15.71 21.06
C GLU A 169 4.28 16.10 20.07
N LEU A 170 4.42 15.33 18.99
CA LEU A 170 5.48 15.52 18.00
C LEU A 170 4.89 15.78 16.63
N THR A 171 5.23 16.92 16.02
CA THR A 171 5.05 17.13 14.58
C THR A 171 5.91 16.14 13.77
N HIS A 172 5.70 16.07 12.46
CA HIS A 172 6.49 15.17 11.59
C HIS A 172 8.00 15.46 11.69
N ASP A 173 8.40 16.72 11.55
CA ASP A 173 9.81 17.11 11.65
C ASP A 173 10.43 16.79 13.02
N GLU A 174 9.67 17.01 14.10
CA GLU A 174 10.11 16.69 15.46
C GLU A 174 10.22 15.18 15.67
N LEU A 175 9.29 14.37 15.16
CA LEU A 175 9.37 12.92 15.24
C LEU A 175 10.64 12.40 14.58
N ILE A 176 10.90 12.83 13.34
CA ILE A 176 12.07 12.40 12.58
C ILE A 176 13.36 12.79 13.32
N LYS A 177 13.42 14.03 13.81
CA LYS A 177 14.58 14.52 14.56
C LYS A 177 14.79 13.73 15.85
N GLU A 178 13.80 13.68 16.74
CA GLU A 178 13.93 13.05 18.05
C GLU A 178 14.19 11.54 17.96
N PHE A 179 13.62 10.87 16.95
CA PHE A 179 13.87 9.44 16.73
C PHE A 179 15.28 9.19 16.17
N SER A 180 15.73 9.98 15.19
CA SER A 180 17.06 9.85 14.58
C SER A 180 18.21 10.16 15.55
N GLU A 181 18.02 11.13 16.46
CA GLU A 181 18.97 11.47 17.53
C GLU A 181 18.96 10.45 18.69
N GLY A 182 17.98 9.53 18.71
CA GLY A 182 17.83 8.51 19.75
C GLY A 182 17.19 9.01 21.05
N ASN A 183 16.66 10.24 21.06
CA ASN A 183 15.96 10.83 22.20
C ASN A 183 14.57 10.22 22.40
N LEU A 184 13.96 9.71 21.33
CA LEU A 184 12.71 8.95 21.38
C LEU A 184 13.00 7.44 21.35
N HIS A 185 12.58 6.72 22.38
CA HIS A 185 12.75 5.27 22.45
C HIS A 185 11.75 4.55 21.53
N PRO A 186 12.14 3.46 20.82
CA PRO A 186 11.23 2.75 19.91
C PRO A 186 9.92 2.25 20.51
N MET A 187 9.95 1.86 21.79
CA MET A 187 8.73 1.43 22.48
C MET A 187 7.74 2.58 22.67
N ASP A 188 8.22 3.81 22.87
CA ASP A 188 7.36 4.98 23.04
C ASP A 188 6.71 5.33 21.69
N LEU A 189 7.50 5.33 20.62
CA LEU A 189 6.99 5.49 19.25
C LEU A 189 5.92 4.44 18.92
N LYS A 190 6.22 3.15 19.15
CA LYS A 190 5.26 2.06 18.96
C LYS A 190 3.97 2.27 19.75
N ASN A 191 4.05 2.73 20.99
CA ASN A 191 2.87 2.98 21.80
C ASN A 191 2.02 4.13 21.26
N GLY A 192 2.64 5.24 20.83
CA GLY A 192 1.92 6.35 20.20
C GLY A 192 1.21 5.91 18.92
N ILE A 193 1.91 5.19 18.04
CA ILE A 193 1.33 4.65 16.80
C ILE A 193 0.19 3.67 17.08
N LYS A 194 0.38 2.76 18.05
CA LYS A 194 -0.65 1.81 18.46
C LYS A 194 -1.91 2.53 18.96
N ASP A 195 -1.77 3.50 19.86
CA ASP A 195 -2.90 4.25 20.42
C ASP A 195 -3.64 5.00 19.32
N PHE A 196 -2.92 5.66 18.41
CA PHE A 196 -3.51 6.31 17.24
C PHE A 196 -4.27 5.32 16.34
N LEU A 197 -3.67 4.19 15.95
CA LEU A 197 -4.31 3.22 15.07
C LEU A 197 -5.56 2.58 15.69
N ILE A 198 -5.55 2.36 17.00
CA ILE A 198 -6.72 1.87 17.73
C ILE A 198 -7.88 2.86 17.57
N GLU A 199 -7.65 4.15 17.79
CA GLU A 199 -8.68 5.17 17.65
C GLU A 199 -9.10 5.36 16.18
N PHE A 200 -8.14 5.42 15.27
CA PHE A 200 -8.36 5.63 13.83
C PHE A 200 -9.22 4.52 13.20
N PHE A 201 -8.99 3.25 13.55
CA PHE A 201 -9.77 2.12 13.04
C PHE A 201 -11.03 1.81 13.86
N ALA A 202 -11.29 2.52 14.96
CA ALA A 202 -12.47 2.26 15.79
C ALA A 202 -13.82 2.35 15.03
N PRO A 203 -14.04 3.33 14.13
CA PRO A 203 -15.28 3.40 13.35
C PRO A 203 -15.47 2.18 12.42
N VAL A 204 -14.39 1.68 11.83
CA VAL A 204 -14.43 0.52 10.93
C VAL A 204 -14.76 -0.75 11.70
N ARG A 205 -14.09 -0.98 12.84
CA ARG A 205 -14.38 -2.14 13.70
C ARG A 205 -15.83 -2.14 14.17
N LYS A 206 -16.33 -0.99 14.62
CA LYS A 206 -17.73 -0.84 15.02
C LYS A 206 -18.69 -1.21 13.88
N TYR A 207 -18.42 -0.72 12.66
CA TYR A 207 -19.25 -1.03 11.50
C TYR A 207 -19.28 -2.54 11.19
N MET A 208 -18.12 -3.21 11.26
CA MET A 208 -17.99 -4.66 11.00
C MET A 208 -18.60 -5.54 12.10
N GLU A 209 -18.72 -5.05 13.33
CA GLU A 209 -19.43 -5.75 14.42
C GLU A 209 -20.96 -5.62 14.27
N GLU A 210 -21.42 -4.52 13.68
CA GLU A 210 -22.85 -4.19 13.55
C GLU A 210 -23.50 -4.70 12.24
N ASN A 211 -22.73 -5.08 11.22
CA ASN A 211 -23.20 -5.49 9.88
C ASN A 211 -22.55 -6.79 9.40
#